data_AF-A0A2G6FFM2-F1
#
_entry.id   AF-A0A2G6FFM2-F1
#
_cell.length_a   1.000
_cell.length_b   1.000
_cell.length_c   1.000
_cell.angle_alpha   90.00
_cell.angle_beta   90.00
_cell.angle_gamma   90.00
#
_symmetry.space_group_name_H-M   'P 1'
#
loop_
_entity.id
_entity.type
_entity.pdbx_description
1 polymer ?
#
loop_
_entity_poly.entity_id
_entity_poly.type
_entity_poly.pdbx_seq_one_letter_code
_entity_poly.pdbx_strand_id
1 'polypeptide(L)'
;SKDQHNRGDFEKIAKVAADCGIRHCVTSFRDDYAKIRKRTALIPGFRFIDPPIEEKTRVLTQMAAYLDVLGIRLSTCCEKAVMDALPPDSGIEPAACVDHRRLARLFGNDVSLKRDSGQRRKMGCGCHVSVLPPTSLLP
;
A
#
# COMPACT_ATOMS: atom_id res chain seq x y z
N SER A 1 -24.78 -15.91 -2.69
CA SER A 1 -23.41 -15.97 -2.12
C SER A 1 -23.08 -14.59 -1.60
N LYS A 2 -22.59 -14.45 -0.36
CA LYS A 2 -22.20 -13.15 0.21
C LYS A 2 -20.72 -12.94 -0.08
N ASP A 3 -20.38 -11.86 -0.78
CA ASP A 3 -18.99 -11.54 -1.09
C ASP A 3 -18.19 -11.32 0.21
N GLN A 4 -16.95 -11.79 0.23
CA GLN A 4 -16.06 -11.69 1.40
C GLN A 4 -14.87 -10.79 1.10
N HIS A 5 -14.35 -10.13 2.14
CA HIS A 5 -13.17 -9.26 2.04
C HIS A 5 -12.33 -9.31 3.33
N ASN A 6 -11.05 -8.95 3.22
CA ASN A 6 -10.07 -9.00 4.32
C ASN A 6 -10.16 -7.83 5.33
N ARG A 7 -11.15 -6.94 5.21
CA ARG A 7 -11.29 -5.74 6.07
C ARG A 7 -11.93 -5.99 7.43
N GLY A 8 -12.42 -7.20 7.71
CA GLY A 8 -13.20 -7.50 8.92
C GLY A 8 -12.48 -7.15 10.23
N ASP A 9 -11.15 -7.31 10.26
CA ASP A 9 -10.32 -7.01 11.43
C ASP A 9 -9.57 -5.68 11.31
N PHE A 10 -9.85 -4.86 10.29
CA PHE A 10 -9.07 -3.66 9.99
C PHE A 10 -8.98 -2.71 11.19
N GLU A 11 -10.13 -2.40 11.82
CA GLU A 11 -10.19 -1.49 12.96
C GLU A 11 -9.40 -1.99 14.17
N LYS A 12 -9.43 -3.31 14.40
CA LYS A 12 -8.69 -3.97 15.49
C LYS A 12 -7.19 -3.91 15.24
N ILE A 13 -6.76 -4.24 14.01
CA ILE A 13 -5.35 -4.17 13.60
C ILE A 13 -4.84 -2.73 13.71
N ALA A 14 -5.63 -1.76 13.23
CA ALA A 14 -5.27 -0.35 13.26
C ALA A 14 -5.11 0.19 14.69
N LYS A 15 -5.99 -0.18 15.62
CA LYS A 15 -5.86 0.18 17.05
C LYS A 15 -4.55 -0.37 17.65
N VAL A 16 -4.30 -1.67 17.50
CA VAL A 16 -3.07 -2.29 18.01
C VAL A 16 -1.83 -1.67 17.37
N ALA A 17 -1.87 -1.39 16.06
CA ALA A 17 -0.76 -0.71 15.38
C ALA A 17 -0.51 0.70 15.95
N ALA A 18 -1.56 1.46 16.23
CA ALA A 18 -1.46 2.78 16.84
C ALA A 18 -0.83 2.72 18.24
N ASP A 19 -1.25 1.75 19.06
CA ASP A 19 -0.71 1.49 20.41
C ASP A 19 0.77 1.10 20.36
N CYS A 20 1.19 0.38 19.31
CA CYS A 20 2.59 0.05 19.03
C CYS A 20 3.41 1.23 18.45
N GLY A 21 2.83 2.43 18.32
CA GLY A 21 3.52 3.61 17.80
C GLY A 21 3.62 3.66 16.27
N ILE A 22 2.89 2.82 15.53
CA ILE A 22 2.83 2.90 14.07
C ILE A 22 2.03 4.15 13.66
N ARG A 23 2.55 4.91 12.68
CA ARG A 23 1.97 6.18 12.20
C ARG A 23 1.78 6.24 10.69
N HIS A 24 2.09 5.16 9.96
CA HIS A 24 1.93 5.11 8.51
C HIS A 24 1.48 3.72 8.08
N CYS A 25 0.37 3.67 7.35
CA CYS A 25 -0.19 2.47 6.74
C CYS A 25 -0.11 2.60 5.22
N VAL A 26 0.47 1.60 4.56
CA VAL A 26 0.47 1.50 3.10
C VAL A 26 -0.43 0.34 2.70
N THR A 27 -1.36 0.58 1.79
CA THR A 27 -2.30 -0.44 1.30
C THR A 27 -2.33 -0.51 -0.23
N SER A 28 -2.96 -1.56 -0.77
CA SER A 28 -3.29 -1.72 -2.17
C SER A 28 -4.51 -2.62 -2.32
N PHE A 29 -5.14 -2.60 -3.49
CA PHE A 29 -6.09 -3.63 -3.88
C PHE A 29 -5.32 -4.84 -4.42
N ARG A 30 -6.03 -5.97 -4.54
CA ARG A 30 -5.43 -7.22 -4.98
C ARG A 30 -5.11 -7.15 -6.47
N ASP A 31 -3.83 -7.28 -6.81
CA ASP A 31 -3.36 -7.48 -8.18
C ASP A 31 -3.82 -8.83 -8.76
N ASP A 32 -4.29 -8.83 -10.01
CA ASP A 32 -4.69 -10.06 -10.71
C ASP A 32 -3.53 -10.77 -11.43
N TYR A 33 -2.70 -11.47 -10.65
CA TYR A 33 -1.60 -12.25 -11.19
C TYR A 33 -2.06 -13.55 -11.86
N ALA A 34 -1.44 -13.88 -13.01
CA ALA A 34 -1.75 -15.11 -13.76
C ALA A 34 -1.62 -16.39 -12.92
N LYS A 35 -0.63 -16.47 -12.03
CA LYS A 35 -0.46 -17.61 -11.12
C LYS A 35 -1.63 -17.78 -10.15
N ILE A 36 -2.25 -16.67 -9.72
CA ILE A 36 -3.40 -16.70 -8.83
C ILE A 36 -4.62 -17.18 -9.61
N ARG A 37 -4.89 -16.61 -10.80
CA ARG A 37 -5.98 -17.07 -11.68
C ARG A 37 -5.93 -18.58 -11.96
N LYS A 38 -4.74 -19.10 -12.30
CA LYS A 38 -4.55 -20.55 -12.57
C LYS A 38 -4.92 -21.41 -11.36
N ARG A 39 -4.52 -21.00 -10.16
CA ARG A 39 -4.80 -21.74 -8.92
C ARG A 39 -6.27 -21.67 -8.54
N THR A 40 -6.89 -20.50 -8.67
CA THR A 40 -8.29 -20.30 -8.29
C THR A 40 -9.28 -20.92 -9.27
N ALA A 41 -8.92 -21.07 -10.54
CA ALA A 41 -9.75 -21.77 -11.53
C ALA A 41 -10.00 -23.24 -11.16
N LEU A 42 -9.16 -23.84 -10.31
CA LEU A 42 -9.33 -25.21 -9.81
C LEU A 42 -10.33 -25.31 -8.64
N ILE A 43 -10.86 -24.20 -8.16
CA ILE A 43 -11.77 -24.16 -7.00
C ILE A 43 -13.19 -23.88 -7.52
N PRO A 44 -14.09 -24.88 -7.55
CA PRO A 44 -15.44 -24.70 -8.06
C PRO A 44 -16.20 -23.62 -7.28
N GLY A 45 -16.86 -22.71 -8.01
CA GLY A 45 -17.66 -21.63 -7.41
C GLY A 45 -16.85 -20.48 -6.82
N PHE A 46 -15.52 -20.50 -6.90
CA PHE A 46 -14.67 -19.42 -6.40
C PHE A 46 -14.26 -18.47 -7.52
N ARG A 47 -14.37 -17.17 -7.27
CA ARG A 47 -13.79 -16.13 -8.11
C ARG A 47 -13.37 -14.94 -7.26
N PHE A 48 -12.31 -14.25 -7.68
CA PHE A 48 -12.04 -12.91 -7.19
C PHE A 48 -12.91 -11.90 -7.92
N ILE A 49 -13.33 -10.87 -7.20
CA ILE A 49 -14.05 -9.72 -7.74
C ILE A 49 -13.10 -8.54 -7.64
N ASP A 50 -12.88 -7.84 -8.76
CA ASP A 50 -12.25 -6.52 -8.71
C ASP A 50 -13.34 -5.47 -8.46
N PRO A 51 -13.33 -4.76 -7.32
CA PRO A 51 -14.37 -3.77 -7.05
C PRO A 51 -14.34 -2.62 -8.08
N PRO A 52 -15.49 -2.03 -8.40
CA PRO A 52 -15.54 -0.84 -9.24
C PRO A 52 -14.80 0.33 -8.57
N ILE A 53 -14.40 1.32 -9.37
CA ILE A 53 -13.54 2.43 -8.90
C ILE A 53 -14.19 3.20 -7.75
N GLU A 54 -15.50 3.38 -7.79
CA GLU A 54 -16.31 4.05 -6.77
C GLU A 54 -16.29 3.30 -5.44
N GLU A 55 -16.29 1.97 -5.48
CA GLU A 55 -16.18 1.14 -4.29
C GLU A 55 -14.77 1.21 -3.71
N LYS A 56 -13.74 1.20 -4.58
CA LYS A 56 -12.33 1.34 -4.17
C LYS A 56 -12.08 2.67 -3.48
N THR A 57 -12.54 3.79 -4.05
CA THR A 57 -12.39 5.12 -3.45
C THR A 57 -13.14 5.20 -2.13
N ARG A 58 -14.40 4.72 -2.07
CA ARG A 58 -15.18 4.65 -0.83
C ARG A 58 -14.48 3.87 0.27
N VAL A 59 -13.93 2.70 -0.05
CA VAL A 59 -13.16 1.87 0.89
C VAL A 59 -11.96 2.64 1.45
N LEU A 60 -11.17 3.27 0.58
CA LEU A 60 -9.99 4.01 1.01
C LEU A 60 -10.33 5.25 1.84
N THR A 61 -11.36 6.01 1.47
CA THR A 61 -11.81 7.18 2.25
C THR A 61 -12.28 6.77 3.64
N GLN A 62 -13.03 5.66 3.76
CA GLN A 62 -13.43 5.13 5.08
C GLN A 62 -12.22 4.70 5.92
N MET A 63 -11.25 4.03 5.30
CA MET A 63 -10.02 3.64 5.97
C MET A 63 -9.20 4.87 6.42
N ALA A 64 -9.08 5.88 5.57
CA ALA A 64 -8.34 7.11 5.88
C ALA A 64 -8.98 7.85 7.06
N ALA A 65 -10.30 8.05 7.05
CA ALA A 65 -11.02 8.70 8.14
C ALA A 65 -10.84 7.96 9.48
N TYR A 66 -10.90 6.63 9.48
CA TYR A 66 -10.69 5.85 10.71
C TYR A 66 -9.24 5.94 11.21
N LEU A 67 -8.27 5.87 10.30
CA LEU A 67 -6.85 5.92 10.66
C LEU A 67 -6.41 7.32 11.12
N ASP A 68 -7.03 8.37 10.60
CA ASP A 68 -6.74 9.76 10.99
C ASP A 68 -7.01 10.00 12.48
N VAL A 69 -8.13 9.47 13.00
CA VAL A 69 -8.46 9.50 14.44
C VAL A 69 -7.39 8.83 15.30
N LEU A 70 -6.68 7.84 14.74
CA LEU A 70 -5.58 7.11 15.40
C LEU A 70 -4.20 7.74 15.15
N GLY A 71 -4.12 8.86 14.41
CA GLY A 71 -2.85 9.48 14.02
C GLY A 71 -2.04 8.64 13.03
N ILE A 72 -2.68 7.77 12.26
CA ILE A 72 -2.04 6.94 11.23
C ILE A 72 -2.35 7.53 9.85
N ARG A 73 -1.31 7.91 9.10
CA ARG A 73 -1.49 8.33 7.70
C ARG A 73 -1.72 7.11 6.80
N LEU A 74 -2.70 7.19 5.90
CA LEU A 74 -2.93 6.18 4.86
C LEU A 74 -2.27 6.60 3.55
N SER A 75 -1.56 5.66 2.93
CA SER A 75 -1.01 5.82 1.58
C SER A 75 -1.30 4.58 0.74
N THR A 76 -1.28 4.71 -0.59
CA THR A 76 -1.52 3.59 -1.50
C THR A 76 -0.33 3.30 -2.40
N CYS A 77 -0.03 2.02 -2.65
CA CYS A 77 1.03 1.62 -3.57
C CYS A 77 0.44 1.06 -4.86
N CYS A 78 0.89 1.57 -6.00
CA CYS A 78 0.49 1.11 -7.34
C CYS A 78 -1.01 1.31 -7.69
N GLU A 79 -1.69 2.25 -7.04
CA GLU A 79 -3.13 2.50 -7.23
C GLU A 79 -3.42 3.79 -8.01
N LYS A 80 -2.63 4.10 -9.06
CA LYS A 80 -2.76 5.38 -9.78
C LYS A 80 -4.19 5.73 -10.20
N ALA A 81 -4.94 4.78 -10.77
CA ALA A 81 -6.32 5.04 -11.21
C ALA A 81 -7.25 5.38 -10.05
N VAL A 82 -7.08 4.74 -8.89
CA VAL A 82 -7.86 5.04 -7.67
C VAL A 82 -7.45 6.40 -7.11
N MET A 83 -6.14 6.68 -7.06
CA MET A 83 -5.61 7.97 -6.62
C MET A 83 -6.12 9.14 -7.46
N ASP A 84 -6.19 8.96 -8.79
CA ASP A 84 -6.71 9.99 -9.70
C ASP A 84 -8.22 10.21 -9.51
N ALA A 85 -8.95 9.25 -8.92
CA ALA A 85 -10.39 9.31 -8.65
C ALA A 85 -10.74 9.70 -7.20
N LEU A 86 -9.76 9.81 -6.31
CA LEU A 86 -10.00 10.20 -4.91
C LEU A 86 -10.31 11.70 -4.80
N PRO A 87 -11.14 12.11 -3.81
CA PRO A 87 -11.31 13.52 -3.47
C PRO A 87 -9.97 14.19 -3.12
N PRO A 88 -9.71 15.44 -3.54
CA PRO A 88 -8.46 16.15 -3.24
C PRO A 88 -8.18 16.31 -1.74
N ASP A 89 -9.21 16.33 -0.92
CA ASP A 89 -9.19 16.46 0.54
C ASP A 89 -9.17 15.12 1.28
N SER A 90 -9.02 13.99 0.56
CA SER A 90 -9.01 12.65 1.16
C SER A 90 -7.83 12.37 2.11
N GLY A 91 -6.76 13.17 2.05
CA GLY A 91 -5.56 13.00 2.88
C GLY A 91 -4.72 11.75 2.54
N ILE A 92 -5.06 11.03 1.47
CA ILE A 92 -4.36 9.81 1.04
C ILE A 92 -3.24 10.19 0.06
N GLU A 93 -2.05 9.63 0.27
CA GLU A 93 -0.86 9.92 -0.54
C GLU A 93 -0.39 8.69 -1.35
N PRO A 94 0.30 8.89 -2.49
CA PRO A 94 0.99 7.79 -3.16
C PRO A 94 2.19 7.31 -2.32
N ALA A 95 2.34 6.00 -2.20
CA ALA A 95 3.37 5.37 -1.38
C ALA A 95 4.60 4.93 -2.17
N ALA A 96 5.71 4.81 -1.43
CA ALA A 96 6.88 4.05 -1.78
C ALA A 96 7.08 2.96 -0.71
N CYS A 97 6.98 1.68 -1.07
CA CYS A 97 7.26 0.59 -0.11
C CYS A 97 8.72 0.62 0.34
N VAL A 98 9.63 1.00 -0.57
CA VAL A 98 11.03 1.30 -0.29
C VAL A 98 11.23 2.82 -0.44
N ASP A 99 11.00 3.56 0.65
CA ASP A 99 11.10 5.02 0.70
C ASP A 99 12.42 5.49 1.33
N HIS A 100 13.42 5.76 0.49
CA HIS A 100 14.71 6.26 0.96
C HIS A 100 14.62 7.67 1.55
N ARG A 101 13.62 8.48 1.21
CA ARG A 101 13.42 9.78 1.89
C ARG A 101 13.01 9.57 3.33
N ARG A 102 12.16 8.57 3.60
CA ARG A 102 11.78 8.19 4.97
C ARG A 102 12.96 7.57 5.72
N LEU A 103 13.71 6.68 5.09
CA LEU A 103 14.92 6.10 5.69
C LEU A 103 15.93 7.18 6.04
N ALA A 104 16.15 8.16 5.15
CA ALA A 104 17.06 9.27 5.39
C ALA A 104 16.67 10.10 6.62
N ARG A 105 15.37 10.38 6.79
CA ARG A 105 14.85 11.08 7.97
C ARG A 105 15.04 10.30 9.29
N LEU A 106 15.03 8.97 9.24
CA LEU A 106 15.11 8.12 10.42
C LEU A 106 16.56 7.76 10.80
N PHE A 107 17.44 7.59 9.79
CA PHE A 107 18.75 6.97 9.97
C PHE A 107 19.92 7.80 9.40
N GLY A 108 19.66 8.94 8.76
CA GLY A 108 20.69 9.79 8.14
C GLY A 108 20.79 9.65 6.62
N ASN A 109 21.51 10.58 5.98
CA ASN A 109 21.38 10.88 4.54
C ASN A 109 22.21 9.99 3.59
N ASP A 110 22.72 8.85 4.03
CA ASP A 110 23.58 7.98 3.20
C ASP A 110 22.77 6.93 2.41
N VAL A 111 21.73 7.38 1.70
CA VAL A 111 20.87 6.51 0.88
C VAL A 111 20.58 7.15 -0.47
N SER A 112 20.74 6.36 -1.54
CA SER A 112 20.50 6.84 -2.91
C SER A 112 19.02 7.19 -3.14
N LEU A 113 18.71 8.38 -3.66
CA LEU A 113 17.35 8.72 -4.09
C LEU A 113 17.02 8.22 -5.51
N LYS A 114 17.82 7.29 -6.05
CA LYS A 114 17.57 6.69 -7.37
C LYS A 114 16.28 5.87 -7.34
N ARG A 115 15.37 6.17 -8.25
CA ARG A 115 14.13 5.43 -8.45
C ARG A 115 14.41 4.08 -9.09
N ASP A 116 13.71 3.05 -8.63
CA ASP A 116 13.80 1.72 -9.20
C ASP A 116 13.02 1.65 -10.53
N SER A 117 13.74 1.47 -11.63
CA SER A 117 13.18 1.34 -12.97
C SER A 117 12.47 0.00 -13.21
N GLY A 118 12.76 -1.02 -12.41
CA GLY A 118 12.11 -2.33 -12.47
C GLY A 118 10.71 -2.36 -11.86
N GLN A 119 10.31 -1.29 -11.16
CA GLN A 119 9.01 -1.22 -10.49
C GLN A 119 7.89 -0.68 -11.40
N ARG A 120 6.64 -0.88 -10.97
CA ARG A 120 5.42 -0.48 -11.68
C ARG A 120 5.17 1.03 -11.64
N ARG A 121 6.10 1.83 -12.17
CA ARG A 121 6.05 3.31 -12.16
C ARG A 121 4.80 3.87 -12.83
N LYS A 122 4.37 3.26 -13.94
CA LYS A 122 3.13 3.65 -14.64
C LYS A 122 1.87 3.48 -13.78
N MET A 123 1.91 2.55 -12.82
CA MET A 123 0.83 2.33 -11.85
C MET A 123 0.95 3.22 -10.61
N GLY A 124 1.96 4.09 -10.53
CA GLY A 124 2.17 4.99 -9.39
C GLY A 124 3.15 4.48 -8.34
N CYS A 125 3.93 3.42 -8.60
CA CYS A 125 4.93 2.95 -7.64
C CYS A 125 5.96 4.03 -7.30
N GLY A 126 6.18 4.27 -6.00
CA GLY A 126 7.11 5.24 -5.40
C GLY A 126 8.52 4.73 -5.06
N CYS A 127 8.84 3.46 -5.27
CA CYS A 127 10.04 2.86 -4.68
C CYS A 127 11.38 3.37 -5.25
N HIS A 128 12.38 3.39 -4.36
CA HIS A 128 13.79 3.57 -4.68
C HIS A 128 14.48 2.21 -4.84
N VAL A 129 15.67 2.21 -5.44
CA VAL A 129 16.46 0.98 -5.66
C VAL A 129 16.83 0.34 -4.34
N SER A 130 16.50 -0.95 -4.17
CA SER A 130 17.02 -1.73 -3.05
C SER A 130 18.48 -2.05 -3.32
N VAL A 131 19.39 -1.35 -2.65
CA VAL A 131 20.83 -1.60 -2.72
C VAL A 131 21.30 -2.12 -1.37
N LEU A 132 22.18 -3.13 -1.39
CA LEU A 132 22.97 -3.44 -0.21
C LEU A 132 24.00 -2.32 -0.02
N PRO A 133 24.34 -1.94 1.22
CA PRO A 133 25.51 -1.10 1.43
C PRO A 133 26.74 -1.81 0.82
N PRO A 134 27.71 -1.08 0.27
CA PRO A 134 28.95 -1.68 -0.19
C PRO A 134 29.58 -2.50 0.95
N THR A 135 30.10 -3.68 0.63
CA THR A 135 30.64 -4.66 1.59
C THR A 135 31.71 -4.06 2.52
N SER A 136 32.36 -2.98 2.11
CA SER A 136 33.33 -2.22 2.91
C SER A 136 32.75 -1.49 4.14
N LEU A 137 31.43 -1.49 4.32
CA LEU A 137 30.71 -0.88 5.45
C LEU A 137 30.01 -1.90 6.36
N LEU A 138 30.22 -3.20 6.14
CA LEU A 138 29.75 -4.23 7.07
C LEU A 138 30.83 -4.50 8.14
N PRO A 139 30.48 -4.48 9.44
CA PRO A 139 31.43 -4.73 10.53
C PRO A 139 32.00 -6.16 10.53
#